data_AF-A0A6J4T1Y5-F1
#
_entry.id   AF-A0A6J4T1Y5-F1
#
_cell.length_a   1.000
_cell.length_b   1.000
_cell.length_c   1.000
_cell.angle_alpha   90.00
_cell.angle_beta   90.00
_cell.angle_gamma   90.00
#
_symmetry.space_group_name_H-M   'P 1'
#
loop_
_entity.id
_entity.type
_entity.pdbx_description
1 polymer ?
#
loop_
_entity_poly.entity_id
_entity_poly.type
_entity_poly.pdbx_seq_one_letter_code
_entity_poly.pdbx_strand_id
1 'polypeptide(L)'
;MEHFSAGLGRGRPKADGTPVSDADLAVEQALLDLLARERPPQTLNYDVPPEKLSELAHFDGSLIVYRTAGQVTATCDNEAANLLTVNLMDDIVQGTKTVEEARKEFGEQTAAWLMNREAPYTEGIRFAQPDESQTGYVDEPVMKAPTVHQTVEKVKDRLGIGDQR
;
A
#
# COMPACT_ATOMS: atom_id res chain seq x y z
N MET A 1 -8.11 0.75 -36.86
CA MET A 1 -7.65 0.75 -35.45
C MET A 1 -8.88 0.60 -34.61
N GLU A 2 -9.20 -0.65 -34.26
CA GLU A 2 -10.39 -0.96 -33.46
C GLU A 2 -10.08 -0.76 -31.99
N HIS A 3 -10.98 -0.05 -31.31
CA HIS A 3 -10.97 0.16 -29.87
C HIS A 3 -11.26 -1.17 -29.16
N PHE A 4 -10.30 -1.63 -28.36
CA PHE A 4 -10.50 -2.77 -27.46
C PHE A 4 -11.26 -2.29 -26.22
N SER A 5 -12.60 -2.32 -26.27
CA SER A 5 -13.45 -2.20 -25.09
C SER A 5 -13.54 -3.58 -24.44
N ALA A 6 -12.70 -3.82 -23.44
CA ALA A 6 -12.84 -5.00 -22.58
C ALA A 6 -14.00 -4.74 -21.61
N GLY A 7 -15.13 -5.39 -21.86
CA GLY A 7 -16.31 -5.34 -21.00
C GLY A 7 -16.02 -5.89 -19.61
N LEU A 8 -15.82 -4.98 -18.65
CA LEU A 8 -15.99 -5.23 -17.21
C LEU A 8 -17.48 -5.10 -16.89
N GLY A 9 -18.24 -6.13 -17.26
CA GLY A 9 -19.69 -6.18 -17.09
C GLY A 9 -20.15 -7.61 -16.83
N ARG A 10 -19.53 -8.29 -15.86
CA ARG A 10 -20.08 -9.54 -15.31
C ARG A 10 -20.04 -9.43 -13.80
N GLY A 11 -21.22 -9.16 -13.22
CA GLY A 11 -21.43 -9.10 -11.79
C GLY A 11 -20.83 -10.33 -11.12
N ARG A 12 -20.00 -10.11 -10.11
CA ARG A 12 -19.53 -11.21 -9.27
C ARG A 12 -20.77 -11.76 -8.54
N PRO A 13 -21.00 -13.08 -8.56
CA PRO A 13 -22.06 -13.66 -7.75
C PRO A 13 -21.76 -13.39 -6.26
N LYS A 14 -22.82 -13.22 -5.46
CA LYS A 14 -22.71 -13.23 -4.00
C LYS A 14 -22.05 -14.56 -3.56
N ALA A 15 -21.46 -14.61 -2.37
CA ALA A 15 -20.79 -15.82 -1.86
C ALA A 15 -21.70 -17.08 -1.82
N ASP A 16 -23.03 -16.89 -1.93
CA ASP A 16 -24.06 -17.94 -1.97
C ASP A 16 -24.57 -18.28 -3.38
N GLY A 17 -23.99 -17.68 -4.44
CA GLY A 17 -24.38 -17.93 -5.83
C GLY A 17 -25.65 -17.21 -6.30
N THR A 18 -26.27 -16.37 -5.48
CA THR A 18 -27.44 -15.59 -5.90
C THR A 18 -27.05 -14.41 -6.80
N PRO A 19 -27.84 -14.11 -7.84
CA PRO A 19 -27.59 -12.94 -8.69
C PRO A 19 -27.79 -11.65 -7.89
N VAL A 20 -26.83 -10.73 -8.04
CA VAL A 20 -26.92 -9.36 -7.52
C VAL A 20 -28.04 -8.64 -8.28
N SER A 21 -28.93 -7.92 -7.59
CA SER A 21 -30.03 -7.22 -8.27
C SER A 21 -29.52 -6.02 -9.08
N ASP A 22 -30.24 -5.62 -10.13
CA ASP A 22 -29.86 -4.46 -10.96
C ASP A 22 -29.75 -3.16 -10.14
N ALA A 23 -30.56 -3.03 -9.08
CA ALA A 23 -30.49 -1.89 -8.15
C ALA A 23 -29.22 -1.94 -7.29
N ASP A 24 -28.83 -3.12 -6.79
CA ASP A 24 -27.59 -3.30 -6.02
C ASP A 24 -26.37 -3.02 -6.90
N LEU A 25 -26.37 -3.50 -8.15
CA LEU A 25 -25.32 -3.24 -9.15
C LEU A 25 -25.21 -1.75 -9.49
N ALA A 26 -26.34 -1.05 -9.62
CA ALA A 26 -26.34 0.40 -9.88
C ALA A 26 -25.78 1.20 -8.69
N VAL A 27 -26.07 0.77 -7.46
CA VAL A 27 -25.50 1.37 -6.24
C VAL A 27 -24.01 1.06 -6.14
N GLU A 28 -23.59 -0.17 -6.42
CA GLU A 28 -22.18 -0.57 -6.47
C GLU A 28 -21.42 0.24 -7.52
N GLN A 29 -21.99 0.42 -8.71
CA GLN A 29 -21.37 1.21 -9.77
C GLN A 29 -21.33 2.70 -9.43
N ALA A 30 -22.40 3.28 -8.89
CA ALA A 30 -22.41 4.68 -8.46
C ALA A 30 -21.41 4.94 -7.32
N LEU A 31 -21.24 3.96 -6.43
CA LEU A 31 -20.21 3.98 -5.39
C LEU A 31 -18.81 3.97 -6.03
N LEU A 32 -18.55 3.05 -6.96
CA LEU A 32 -17.27 2.99 -7.68
C LEU A 32 -16.97 4.29 -8.45
N ASP A 33 -17.97 4.88 -9.12
CA ASP A 33 -17.81 6.12 -9.87
C ASP A 33 -17.54 7.33 -8.95
N LEU A 34 -18.18 7.37 -7.77
CA LEU A 34 -17.90 8.38 -6.74
C LEU A 34 -16.46 8.27 -6.23
N LEU A 35 -15.94 7.03 -6.18
CA LEU A 35 -14.58 6.72 -5.77
C LEU A 35 -13.56 7.02 -6.88
N ALA A 36 -13.86 6.83 -8.17
CA ALA A 36 -12.91 6.78 -9.29
C ALA A 36 -12.28 8.12 -9.80
N ARG A 37 -12.30 9.22 -9.05
CA ARG A 37 -11.57 10.45 -9.45
C ARG A 37 -10.04 10.22 -9.38
N GLU A 38 -9.22 11.02 -10.07
CA GLU A 38 -7.75 10.90 -9.97
C GLU A 38 -7.32 11.07 -8.52
N ARG A 39 -6.66 10.05 -7.98
CA ARG A 39 -6.32 9.92 -6.56
C ARG A 39 -4.81 9.84 -6.41
N PRO A 40 -4.15 10.85 -5.83
CA PRO A 40 -2.76 10.70 -5.49
C PRO A 40 -2.62 9.59 -4.44
N PRO A 41 -1.61 8.72 -4.57
CA PRO A 41 -1.32 7.72 -3.56
C PRO A 41 -0.88 8.39 -2.25
N GLN A 42 -1.24 7.83 -1.10
CA GLN A 42 -0.75 8.29 0.19
C GLN A 42 0.56 7.58 0.50
N THR A 43 1.68 8.28 0.43
CA THR A 43 3.01 7.74 0.78
C THR A 43 3.50 8.35 2.08
N LEU A 44 3.96 7.50 3.00
CA LEU A 44 4.42 7.87 4.34
C LEU A 44 5.75 7.20 4.64
N ASN A 45 6.62 7.89 5.39
CA ASN A 45 7.78 7.25 5.99
C ASN A 45 7.29 6.38 7.17
N TYR A 46 7.57 5.08 7.10
CA TYR A 46 7.16 4.09 8.08
C TYR A 46 8.02 2.83 7.94
N ASP A 47 8.64 2.40 9.04
CA ASP A 47 9.43 1.17 9.06
C ASP A 47 8.55 -0.04 9.34
N VAL A 48 8.41 -0.88 8.32
CA VAL A 48 7.74 -2.18 8.44
C VAL A 48 8.78 -3.27 8.68
N PRO A 49 8.71 -3.98 9.81
CA PRO A 49 9.56 -5.14 10.05
C PRO A 49 9.36 -6.22 8.96
N PRO A 50 10.44 -6.86 8.45
CA PRO A 50 10.34 -7.86 7.39
C PRO A 50 9.33 -8.99 7.67
N GLU A 51 9.23 -9.42 8.93
CA GLU A 51 8.31 -10.48 9.38
C GLU A 51 6.83 -10.11 9.24
N LYS A 52 6.50 -8.82 9.15
CA LYS A 52 5.14 -8.31 8.98
C LYS A 52 4.70 -8.21 7.52
N LEU A 53 5.62 -8.31 6.56
CA LEU A 53 5.31 -8.11 5.14
C LEU A 53 4.24 -9.09 4.62
N SER A 54 4.30 -10.35 5.04
CA SER A 54 3.29 -11.36 4.63
C SER A 54 1.91 -11.05 5.20
N GLU A 55 1.82 -10.58 6.45
CA GLU A 55 0.56 -10.20 7.09
C GLU A 55 -0.07 -9.01 6.36
N LEU A 56 0.73 -7.99 6.03
CA LEU A 56 0.27 -6.82 5.29
C LEU A 56 -0.20 -7.17 3.87
N ALA A 57 0.49 -8.10 3.20
CA ALA A 57 0.06 -8.60 1.89
C ALA A 57 -1.27 -9.38 1.95
N HIS A 58 -1.59 -10.02 3.08
CA HIS A 58 -2.90 -10.65 3.30
C HIS A 58 -4.01 -9.66 3.70
N PHE A 59 -3.64 -8.51 4.25
CA PHE A 59 -4.56 -7.47 4.68
C PHE A 59 -5.14 -6.69 3.49
N ASP A 60 -4.29 -5.99 2.72
CA ASP A 60 -4.73 -5.11 1.64
C ASP A 60 -3.72 -5.09 0.47
N GLY A 61 -4.19 -5.42 -0.73
CA GLY A 61 -3.37 -5.46 -1.95
C GLY A 61 -3.04 -4.08 -2.54
N SER A 62 -3.66 -3.02 -2.02
CA SER A 62 -3.43 -1.63 -2.42
C SER A 62 -2.29 -0.98 -1.61
N LEU A 63 -1.80 -1.67 -0.58
CA LEU A 63 -0.69 -1.27 0.25
C LEU A 63 0.63 -1.80 -0.31
N ILE A 64 1.59 -0.90 -0.53
CA ILE A 64 2.94 -1.21 -1.03
C ILE A 64 3.94 -0.79 0.03
N VAL A 65 4.88 -1.68 0.36
CA VAL A 65 5.96 -1.42 1.31
C VAL A 65 7.29 -1.33 0.58
N TYR A 66 7.90 -0.15 0.60
CA TYR A 66 9.27 0.10 0.15
C TYR A 66 10.24 0.01 1.33
N ARG A 67 10.50 -1.22 1.79
CA ARG A 67 11.27 -1.50 3.02
C ARG A 67 12.63 -0.80 3.07
N THR A 68 13.40 -0.84 1.99
CA THR A 68 14.74 -0.21 1.94
C THR A 68 14.68 1.31 2.08
N ALA A 69 13.61 1.93 1.57
CA ALA A 69 13.37 3.37 1.68
C ALA A 69 12.65 3.76 2.97
N GLY A 70 12.18 2.79 3.76
CA GLY A 70 11.39 3.05 4.97
C GLY A 70 10.06 3.72 4.65
N GLN A 71 9.42 3.33 3.55
CA GLN A 71 8.19 3.96 3.07
C GLN A 71 7.08 2.95 2.86
N VAL A 72 5.85 3.42 3.09
CA VAL A 72 4.62 2.69 2.78
C VAL A 72 3.72 3.58 1.94
N THR A 73 3.03 2.97 0.98
CA THR A 73 2.14 3.67 0.06
C THR A 73 0.80 2.95 -0.01
N ALA A 74 -0.30 3.66 0.22
CA ALA A 74 -1.65 3.17 -0.05
C ALA A 74 -2.21 3.82 -1.32
N THR A 75 -2.72 3.00 -2.23
CA THR A 75 -3.36 3.44 -3.48
C THR A 75 -4.78 2.87 -3.58
N CYS A 76 -5.67 3.38 -2.75
CA CYS A 76 -7.04 2.92 -2.60
C CYS A 76 -8.03 3.85 -3.32
N ASP A 77 -9.31 3.63 -2.99
CA ASP A 77 -10.42 4.20 -3.72
C ASP A 77 -10.76 5.67 -3.40
N ASN A 78 -10.22 6.22 -2.33
CA ASN A 78 -10.25 7.64 -2.00
C ASN A 78 -9.22 7.91 -0.88
N GLU A 79 -9.04 9.17 -0.52
CA GLU A 79 -8.12 9.57 0.56
C GLU A 79 -8.51 8.94 1.92
N ALA A 80 -9.79 8.90 2.26
CA ALA A 80 -10.29 8.27 3.48
C ALA A 80 -9.93 6.77 3.54
N ALA A 81 -9.98 6.05 2.43
CA ALA A 81 -9.59 4.65 2.30
C ALA A 81 -8.07 4.49 2.39
N ASN A 82 -7.29 5.42 1.82
CA ASN A 82 -5.84 5.44 2.00
C ASN A 82 -5.48 5.59 3.48
N LEU A 83 -6.07 6.57 4.17
CA LEU A 83 -5.88 6.83 5.60
C LEU A 83 -6.28 5.61 6.44
N LEU A 84 -7.45 5.02 6.15
CA LEU A 84 -7.91 3.79 6.79
C LEU A 84 -6.91 2.64 6.63
N THR A 85 -6.40 2.44 5.42
CA THR A 85 -5.44 1.37 5.10
C THR A 85 -4.14 1.55 5.88
N VAL A 86 -3.54 2.74 5.87
CA VAL A 86 -2.26 2.97 6.56
C VAL A 86 -2.40 2.95 8.09
N ASN A 87 -3.54 3.39 8.62
CA ASN A 87 -3.80 3.30 10.06
C ASN A 87 -3.99 1.85 10.53
N LEU A 88 -4.69 1.01 9.75
CA LEU A 88 -4.86 -0.40 10.07
C LEU A 88 -3.59 -1.22 9.84
N MET A 89 -2.77 -0.84 8.85
CA MET A 89 -1.42 -1.37 8.69
C MET A 89 -0.60 -1.17 9.96
N ASP A 90 -0.61 0.04 10.52
CA ASP A 90 0.11 0.35 11.76
C ASP A 90 -0.35 -0.53 12.93
N ASP A 91 -1.66 -0.75 13.08
CA ASP A 91 -2.21 -1.68 14.08
C ASP A 91 -1.69 -3.13 13.90
N ILE A 92 -1.58 -3.61 12.66
CA ILE A 92 -1.03 -4.94 12.35
C ILE A 92 0.47 -5.00 12.68
N VAL A 93 1.23 -3.97 12.31
CA VAL A 93 2.68 -3.90 12.57
C VAL A 93 2.96 -3.89 14.07
N GLN A 94 2.21 -3.10 14.84
CA GLN A 94 2.31 -3.07 16.31
C GLN A 94 1.73 -4.32 16.98
N GLY A 95 0.98 -5.14 16.25
CA GLY A 95 0.32 -6.34 16.78
C GLY A 95 -0.89 -6.04 17.67
N THR A 96 -1.46 -4.83 17.57
CA THR A 96 -2.71 -4.46 18.26
C THR A 96 -3.94 -5.04 17.57
N LYS A 97 -3.84 -5.41 16.29
CA LYS A 97 -4.86 -6.14 15.53
C LYS A 97 -4.25 -7.29 14.72
N THR A 98 -5.00 -8.37 14.56
CA THR A 98 -4.72 -9.37 13.53
C THR A 98 -5.19 -8.88 12.16
N VAL A 99 -4.77 -9.57 11.08
CA VAL A 99 -5.24 -9.30 9.73
C VAL A 99 -6.77 -9.41 9.63
N GLU A 100 -7.38 -10.42 10.23
CA GLU A 100 -8.82 -10.61 10.21
C GLU A 100 -9.57 -9.49 10.93
N GLU A 101 -9.06 -9.06 12.09
CA GLU A 101 -9.62 -7.94 12.84
C GLU A 101 -9.51 -6.64 12.07
N ALA A 102 -8.36 -6.39 11.43
CA ALA A 102 -8.15 -5.23 10.59
C ALA A 102 -9.09 -5.21 9.38
N ARG A 103 -9.32 -6.35 8.70
CA ARG A 103 -10.27 -6.43 7.58
C ARG A 103 -11.73 -6.20 8.02
N LYS A 104 -12.09 -6.68 9.22
CA LYS A 104 -13.41 -6.40 9.81
C LYS A 104 -13.56 -4.90 10.11
N GLU A 105 -12.58 -4.31 10.80
CA GLU A 105 -12.56 -2.88 11.12
C GLU A 105 -12.61 -2.03 9.85
N PHE A 106 -11.88 -2.41 8.80
CA PHE A 106 -11.91 -1.73 7.50
C PHE A 106 -13.34 -1.63 6.95
N GLY A 107 -14.08 -2.74 6.97
CA GLY A 107 -15.48 -2.77 6.54
C GLY A 107 -16.39 -1.89 7.40
N GLU A 108 -16.21 -1.94 8.72
CA GLU A 108 -16.99 -1.15 9.68
C GLU A 108 -16.76 0.36 9.52
N GLN A 109 -15.50 0.79 9.42
CA GLN A 109 -15.11 2.19 9.22
C GLN A 109 -15.56 2.71 7.85
N THR A 110 -15.43 1.90 6.79
CA THR A 110 -15.93 2.26 5.46
C THR A 110 -17.44 2.47 5.47
N ALA A 111 -18.20 1.56 6.08
CA ALA A 111 -19.65 1.68 6.19
C ALA A 111 -20.06 2.92 7.00
N ALA A 112 -19.37 3.19 8.12
CA ALA A 112 -19.60 4.39 8.92
C ALA A 112 -19.34 5.68 8.12
N TRP A 113 -18.22 5.75 7.42
CA TRP A 113 -17.85 6.88 6.57
C TRP A 113 -18.87 7.12 5.45
N LEU A 114 -19.30 6.07 4.74
CA LEU A 114 -20.33 6.17 3.70
C LEU A 114 -21.69 6.63 4.25
N MET A 115 -22.02 6.29 5.49
CA MET A 115 -23.23 6.73 6.17
C MET A 115 -23.10 8.11 6.83
N ASN A 116 -21.98 8.81 6.61
CA ASN A 116 -21.65 10.09 7.24
C ASN A 116 -21.75 10.03 8.78
N ARG A 117 -21.32 8.90 9.34
CA ARG A 117 -21.12 8.67 10.77
C ARG A 117 -19.65 8.83 11.11
N GLU A 118 -19.35 8.89 12.40
CA GLU A 118 -17.97 8.94 12.89
C GLU A 118 -17.17 7.73 12.38
N ALA A 119 -16.04 8.00 11.74
CA ALA A 119 -15.16 6.98 11.16
C ALA A 119 -13.69 7.35 11.43
N PRO A 120 -13.22 7.21 12.69
CA PRO A 120 -11.97 7.80 13.16
C PRO A 120 -10.70 7.35 12.42
N TYR A 121 -10.74 6.23 11.71
CA TYR A 121 -9.60 5.75 10.90
C TYR A 121 -9.48 6.45 9.55
N THR A 122 -10.51 7.18 9.13
CA THR A 122 -10.58 7.85 7.82
C THR A 122 -10.24 9.34 7.86
N GLU A 123 -10.06 9.89 9.07
CA GLU A 123 -10.01 11.34 9.29
C GLU A 123 -8.58 11.91 9.33
N GLY A 124 -7.59 11.04 9.51
CA GLY A 124 -6.18 11.44 9.54
C GLY A 124 -5.27 10.29 9.99
N ILE A 125 -3.97 10.56 10.00
CA ILE A 125 -2.95 9.60 10.47
C ILE A 125 -2.99 9.52 12.00
N ARG A 126 -3.01 8.28 12.53
CA ARG A 126 -3.21 7.99 13.96
C ARG A 126 -1.94 7.62 14.71
N PHE A 127 -0.81 7.53 14.01
CA PHE A 127 0.49 7.24 14.57
C PHE A 127 1.45 8.42 14.36
N ALA A 128 2.49 8.50 15.20
CA ALA A 128 3.54 9.48 15.02
C ALA A 128 4.37 9.14 13.79
N GLN A 129 4.56 10.09 12.89
CA GLN A 129 5.44 9.88 11.75
C GLN A 129 6.91 10.04 12.17
N PRO A 130 7.76 9.04 11.89
CA PRO A 130 9.19 9.15 12.11
C PRO A 130 9.80 10.24 11.21
N ASP A 131 10.95 10.78 11.65
CA ASP A 131 11.76 11.68 10.82
C ASP A 131 12.32 10.90 9.61
N GLU A 132 12.31 11.50 8.41
CA GLU A 132 12.74 10.82 7.18
C GLU A 132 14.19 10.31 7.24
N SER A 133 15.03 10.95 8.06
CA SER A 133 16.43 10.55 8.26
C SER A 133 16.60 9.28 9.11
N GLN A 134 15.52 8.78 9.71
CA GLN A 134 15.53 7.68 10.67
C GLN A 134 14.81 6.43 10.17
N THR A 135 14.21 6.48 8.98
CA THR A 135 13.48 5.36 8.38
C THR A 135 14.31 4.64 7.31
N GLY A 136 14.11 3.34 7.19
CA GLY A 136 14.70 2.48 6.18
C GLY A 136 15.38 1.27 6.80
N TYR A 137 14.88 0.08 6.46
CA TYR A 137 15.56 -1.17 6.77
C TYR A 137 16.43 -1.57 5.58
N VAL A 138 17.60 -0.92 5.47
CA VAL A 138 18.58 -1.14 4.41
C VAL A 138 19.23 -2.52 4.59
N ASP A 139 19.35 -3.28 3.50
CA ASP A 139 20.00 -4.58 3.53
C ASP A 139 21.49 -4.43 3.87
N GLU A 140 22.03 -5.39 4.61
CA GLU A 140 23.46 -5.43 4.86
C GLU A 140 24.24 -5.75 3.57
N PRO A 141 25.34 -5.03 3.29
CA PRO A 141 26.15 -5.31 2.11
C PRO A 141 26.78 -6.71 2.21
N VAL A 142 26.41 -7.60 1.29
CA VAL A 142 26.92 -8.99 1.22
C VAL A 142 28.40 -9.02 0.76
N MET A 143 28.88 -7.97 0.08
CA MET A 143 30.27 -7.87 -0.35
C MET A 143 31.16 -7.36 0.78
N LYS A 144 32.23 -8.11 1.07
CA LYS A 144 33.28 -7.67 1.99
C LYS A 144 34.04 -6.48 1.40
N ALA A 145 34.46 -5.56 2.26
CA ALA A 145 35.17 -4.33 1.89
C ALA A 145 36.35 -4.53 0.90
N PRO A 146 37.23 -5.56 1.04
CA PRO A 146 38.32 -5.76 0.09
C PRO A 146 37.84 -6.06 -1.34
N THR A 147 36.74 -6.81 -1.45
CA THR A 147 36.11 -7.18 -2.73
C THR A 147 35.40 -5.98 -3.36
N VAL A 148 34.75 -5.14 -2.55
CA VAL A 148 34.17 -3.87 -3.01
C VAL A 148 35.25 -2.99 -3.62
N HIS A 149 36.38 -2.82 -2.92
CA HIS A 149 37.48 -1.99 -3.40
C HIS A 149 38.04 -2.51 -4.74
N GLN A 150 38.34 -3.81 -4.84
CA GLN A 150 38.81 -4.40 -6.11
C GLN A 150 37.80 -4.25 -7.25
N THR A 151 36.50 -4.28 -6.95
CA THR A 151 35.44 -4.12 -7.95
C THR A 151 35.36 -2.67 -8.42
N VAL A 152 35.45 -1.71 -7.50
CA VAL A 152 35.49 -0.27 -7.84
C VAL A 152 36.68 0.05 -8.75
N GLU A 153 37.88 -0.45 -8.43
CA GLU A 153 39.07 -0.22 -9.26
C GLU A 153 38.91 -0.80 -10.68
N LYS A 154 38.39 -2.03 -10.80
CA LYS A 154 38.10 -2.62 -12.12
C LYS A 154 37.04 -1.85 -12.91
N VAL A 155 36.04 -1.26 -12.24
CA VAL A 155 35.01 -0.44 -12.89
C VAL A 155 35.61 0.88 -13.39
N LYS A 156 36.48 1.52 -12.61
CA LYS A 156 37.21 2.73 -13.05
C LYS A 156 38.07 2.43 -14.28
N ASP A 157 38.81 1.33 -14.29
CA ASP A 157 39.62 0.90 -15.43
C ASP A 157 38.74 0.66 -16.68
N ARG A 158 37.59 -0.01 -16.50
CA ARG A 158 36.67 -0.33 -17.60
C ARG A 158 35.96 0.89 -18.17
N LEU A 159 35.66 1.88 -17.32
CA LEU A 159 35.01 3.12 -17.72
C LEU A 159 36.03 4.20 -18.13
N GLY A 160 37.33 3.93 -18.03
CA GLY A 160 38.38 4.92 -18.34
C GLY A 160 38.39 6.13 -17.41
N ILE A 161 37.82 6.00 -16.20
CA ILE A 161 37.72 7.08 -15.19
C ILE A 161 38.93 7.02 -14.23
N GLY A 162 40.03 6.42 -14.66
CA GLY A 162 41.28 6.38 -13.91
C GLY A 162 42.01 7.72 -14.01
N ASP A 163 42.59 8.15 -12.88
CA ASP A 163 43.31 9.41 -12.72
C ASP A 163 44.30 9.66 -13.89
N GLN A 164 44.02 10.69 -14.68
CA GLN A 164 44.97 11.23 -15.65
C GLN A 164 45.95 12.08 -14.84
N ARG A 165 47.15 11.53 -14.66
CA ARG A 165 48.30 12.20 -14.02
C ARG A 165 48.47 13.66 -14.43
#